data_AF-A0A3B0P3G6-F1
#
_entry.id   AF-A0A3B0P3G6-F1
#
_cell.length_a   1.000
_cell.length_b   1.000
_cell.length_c   1.000
_cell.angle_alpha   90.00
_cell.angle_beta   90.00
_cell.angle_gamma   90.00
#
_symmetry.space_group_name_H-M   'P 1'
#
loop_
_entity.id
_entity.type
_entity.pdbx_description
1 polymer ?
#
loop_
_entity_poly.entity_id
_entity_poly.type
_entity_poly.pdbx_seq_one_letter_code
_entity_poly.pdbx_strand_id
1 'polypeptide(L)' 'MERELAGSIVGTRKDLQEALDYAARGLVKSEVTKVVKLDEVAEIFDKLEKGEFLGRAVIDFRK' A
#
# COMPACT_ATOMS: atom_id res chain seq x y z
N MET A 1 -14.24 27.11 -18.44
CA MET A 1 -13.86 26.01 -17.53
C MET A 1 -12.54 26.41 -16.89
N GLU A 2 -12.58 26.85 -15.64
CA GLU A 2 -11.35 26.96 -14.85
C GLU A 2 -10.78 25.55 -14.64
N ARG A 3 -9.45 25.43 -14.76
CA ARG A 3 -8.72 24.21 -14.45
C ARG A 3 -8.10 24.39 -13.07
N GLU A 4 -8.36 23.45 -12.17
CA GLU A 4 -7.79 23.43 -10.82
C GLU A 4 -6.61 22.44 -10.78
N LEU A 5 -5.56 22.80 -10.04
CA LEU A 5 -4.44 21.91 -9.73
C LEU A 5 -4.35 21.75 -8.21
N ALA A 6 -4.64 20.55 -7.72
CA ALA A 6 -4.54 20.21 -6.31
C ALA A 6 -3.35 19.26 -6.08
N GLY A 7 -2.50 19.61 -5.11
CA GLY A 7 -1.50 18.68 -4.57
C GLY A 7 -2.13 17.76 -3.52
N SER A 8 -1.67 16.53 -3.44
CA SER A 8 -2.08 15.58 -2.39
C SER A 8 -0.86 14.86 -1.86
N ILE A 9 -0.73 14.83 -0.54
CA ILE A 9 0.33 14.11 0.18
C ILE A 9 -0.29 13.49 1.41
N VAL A 10 -0.48 12.17 1.38
CA VAL A 10 -1.12 11.36 2.43
C VAL A 10 -2.50 11.89 2.90
N GLY A 11 -3.13 11.16 3.83
CA GLY A 11 -4.41 11.57 4.44
C GLY A 11 -4.22 12.05 5.88
N THR A 12 -5.19 12.79 6.39
CA THR A 12 -5.33 13.08 7.82
C THR A 12 -5.67 11.81 8.60
N ARG A 13 -5.61 11.89 9.94
CA ARG A 13 -6.07 10.80 10.82
C ARG A 13 -7.55 10.46 10.62
N LYS A 14 -8.37 11.46 10.26
CA LYS A 14 -9.78 11.27 9.97
C LYS A 14 -9.96 10.49 8.66
N ASP A 15 -9.23 10.87 7.60
CA ASP A 15 -9.26 10.16 6.32
C ASP A 15 -8.83 8.69 6.47
N LEU A 16 -7.81 8.42 7.31
CA LEU A 16 -7.41 7.06 7.67
C LEU A 16 -8.54 6.27 8.35
N GLN A 17 -9.22 6.88 9.32
CA GLN A 17 -10.33 6.23 10.03
C GLN A 17 -11.45 5.86 9.06
N GLU A 18 -11.81 6.77 8.16
CA GLU A 18 -12.83 6.52 7.13
C GLU A 18 -12.39 5.41 6.17
N ALA A 19 -11.14 5.43 5.70
CA ALA A 19 -10.58 4.38 4.83
C ALA A 19 -10.59 3.00 5.48
N LEU A 20 -10.24 2.90 6.77
CA LEU A 20 -10.28 1.65 7.52
C LEU A 20 -11.71 1.14 7.71
N ASP A 21 -12.68 2.03 7.90
CA ASP A 21 -14.10 1.64 7.98
C ASP A 21 -14.61 1.05 6.66
N TYR A 22 -14.25 1.64 5.51
CA TYR A 22 -14.55 1.04 4.20
C TYR A 22 -13.93 -0.35 4.04
N ALA A 23 -12.67 -0.52 4.47
CA ALA A 23 -11.98 -1.81 4.43
C ALA A 23 -12.63 -2.85 5.36
N ALA A 24 -13.02 -2.45 6.58
CA ALA A 24 -13.69 -3.32 7.55
C ALA A 24 -15.06 -3.80 7.05
N ARG A 25 -15.78 -2.95 6.31
CA ARG A 25 -17.03 -3.31 5.61
C ARG A 25 -16.80 -4.14 4.34
N GLY A 26 -15.56 -4.43 3.96
CA GLY A 26 -15.20 -5.20 2.77
C GLY A 26 -15.45 -4.47 1.46
N LEU A 27 -15.72 -3.16 1.49
CA LEU A 27 -15.98 -2.33 0.32
C LEU A 27 -14.68 -2.02 -0.45
N VAL A 28 -13.54 -2.10 0.24
CA VAL A 28 -12.21 -1.93 -0.33
C VAL A 28 -11.35 -3.11 0.10
N LYS A 29 -10.55 -3.65 -0.82
CA LYS A 29 -9.57 -4.71 -0.55
C LYS A 29 -8.18 -4.27 -0.99
N SER A 30 -7.18 -4.59 -0.18
CA SER A 30 -5.79 -4.40 -0.57
C SER A 30 -5.34 -5.48 -1.53
N GLU A 31 -4.64 -5.08 -2.59
CA GLU A 31 -3.97 -6.02 -3.49
C GLU A 31 -2.57 -6.32 -2.97
N VAL A 32 -2.41 -7.53 -2.43
CA VAL A 32 -1.15 -8.05 -1.91
C VAL A 32 -0.58 -9.05 -2.91
N THR A 33 0.57 -8.73 -3.48
CA THR A 33 1.23 -9.55 -4.49
C THR A 33 1.97 -10.72 -3.86
N LYS A 34 2.68 -10.46 -2.75
CA LYS A 34 3.46 -11.47 -2.04
C LYS A 34 3.51 -11.16 -0.56
N VAL A 35 3.29 -12.18 0.28
CA VAL A 35 3.66 -12.13 1.70
C VAL A 35 5.08 -12.65 1.82
N VAL A 36 5.95 -11.91 2.48
CA VAL A 36 7.40 -12.19 2.56
C VAL A 36 7.87 -12.27 3.99
N LYS A 37 8.94 -13.04 4.22
CA LYS A 37 9.69 -12.99 5.47
C LYS A 37 10.61 -11.78 5.51
N LEU A 38 11.11 -11.45 6.70
CA LEU A 38 12.01 -10.31 6.89
C LEU A 38 13.34 -10.46 6.14
N ASP A 39 13.86 -11.68 5.99
CA ASP A 39 15.09 -11.98 5.26
C ASP A 39 14.95 -11.83 3.73
N GLU A 40 13.74 -11.88 3.20
CA GLU A 40 13.44 -11.68 1.77
C GLU A 40 13.32 -10.19 1.37
N VAL A 41 13.34 -9.26 2.33
CA VAL A 41 13.06 -7.83 2.09
C VAL A 41 14.06 -7.19 1.12
N ALA A 42 15.34 -7.54 1.21
CA ALA A 42 16.36 -7.01 0.31
C ALA A 42 16.06 -7.32 -1.16
N GLU A 43 15.69 -8.57 -1.47
CA GLU A 43 15.33 -8.99 -2.83
C GLU A 43 14.10 -8.24 -3.37
N ILE A 44 13.13 -7.95 -2.49
CA ILE A 44 11.94 -7.18 -2.88
C ILE A 44 12.31 -5.74 -3.25
N PHE A 45 13.21 -5.09 -2.49
CA PHE A 45 13.68 -3.74 -2.82
C PHE A 45 14.40 -3.74 -4.18
N ASP A 46 15.29 -4.69 -4.44
CA ASP A 46 15.98 -4.80 -5.73
C ASP A 46 14.99 -4.92 -6.91
N LYS A 47 13.92 -5.70 -6.75
CA LYS A 47 12.88 -5.86 -7.77
C LYS A 47 12.02 -4.61 -7.95
N LEU A 48 11.71 -3.89 -6.86
CA LEU A 48 10.97 -2.63 -6.91
C LEU A 48 11.77 -1.55 -7.66
N GLU A 49 13.08 -1.44 -7.38
CA GLU A 49 13.96 -0.49 -8.08
C GLU A 49 14.06 -0.76 -9.58
N LYS A 50 14.03 -2.04 -9.98
CA LYS A 50 14.02 -2.45 -11.40
C LYS A 50 12.64 -2.37 -12.06
N GLY A 51 11.58 -2.07 -11.31
CA GLY A 51 10.21 -2.09 -11.81
C GLY A 51 9.68 -3.50 -12.12
N GLU A 52 10.32 -4.54 -11.58
CA GLU A 52 9.97 -5.96 -11.79
C GLU A 52 8.95 -6.47 -10.77
N PHE A 53 8.68 -5.70 -9.73
CA PHE A 53 7.67 -6.04 -8.72
C PHE A 53 6.43 -5.16 -8.87
N LEU A 54 5.31 -5.79 -9.22
CA LEU A 54 4.01 -5.13 -9.29
C LEU A 54 3.27 -5.24 -7.97
N GLY A 55 2.60 -4.17 -7.54
CA GLY A 55 1.73 -4.18 -6.37
C GLY A 55 2.48 -4.05 -5.04
N ARG A 56 2.08 -4.83 -4.03
CA ARG A 56 2.56 -4.67 -2.65
C ARG A 56 3.10 -5.99 -2.09
N ALA A 57 4.31 -5.94 -1.54
CA ALA A 57 4.82 -7.00 -0.67
C ALA A 57 4.42 -6.69 0.78
N VAL A 58 3.98 -7.69 1.53
CA VAL A 58 3.62 -7.55 2.95
C VAL A 58 4.55 -8.43 3.78
N ILE A 59 5.25 -7.84 4.74
CA ILE A 59 6.15 -8.57 5.63
C ILE A 59 5.31 -9.30 6.68
N ASP A 60 5.55 -10.60 6.83
CA ASP A 60 4.97 -11.40 7.89
C ASP A 60 5.86 -11.34 9.14
N PHE A 61 5.32 -10.79 10.23
CA PHE A 61 5.98 -10.70 11.52
C PHE A 61 5.53 -11.79 12.52
N ARG A 62 4.67 -12.72 12.09
CA ARG A 62 4.24 -13.84 12.95
C ARG A 62 5.41 -14.80 13.18
N LYS A 63 5.44 -15.42 14.36
CA LYS A 63 6.46 -16.40 14.76
C LYS A 63 6.26 -17.74 14.08
#